data_AF-A0A938H121-F1
#
_entry.id   AF-A0A938H121-F1
#
_cell.length_a   1.000
_cell.length_b   1.000
_cell.length_c   1.000
_cell.angle_alpha   90.00
_cell.angle_beta   90.00
_cell.angle_gamma   90.00
#
_symmetry.space_group_name_H-M   'P 1'
#
loop_
_entity.id
_entity.type
_entity.pdbx_description
1 polymer ?
#
loop_
_entity_poly.entity_id
_entity_poly.type
_entity_poly.pdbx_seq_one_letter_code
_entity_poly.pdbx_strand_id
1 'polypeptide(L)'
;DGRLYFRSDRDGEFNLYSYDASTKAVTRLTRHTDFPVVNASAGGGRIIYEQAGYLHVFDPRAGSSTRLKIAVAADLVERRPRYAKGAKYVRSTSLSPSGARVAVEFRGEILTVPREKGDDRNLTRSPGAHDRSPAWSPDGKTLAYFSDASGEYALYLAPQDGKSPARRLDVKGAGFFEGRIEWSPDNKKLSFWDNSRTLWLVDAASGEQTRIDSEPIYGPVRVLDHTWSPDSQWLAYTRNSPTFINRIWMYSLAERKSHPVTDGLSDAREPAFDRSGKHLYFLASTDAGPVVDWFSQAGADMAASRAIYLAVLAKDTPSPLAKESDEEGAKKDEAKKNDGKPDDSKKDPPLAAPSADAAAPAPDKPADDKPESAQPAAKPPAKVVVDWEGLPHRILSLPIKPAGISRLSAGAAGQIYFRRETGAVRGGDTSLVRYDLNKRKEDTLLDKLDQFQLSVDGKRILVRVKDSWSLCELADKLDLAKFKLPFDQIQVRFDPIVEWNQIFHEAWRINRDYFYDPGMHGADWPAMRAKYAAFLPDVAVRQDLNRVMRWMFSELAVGHHRVGGGDSLADADSIPGGLLGADYEVAGGRYRFKKVYGGLNWNPDLRAPLTEPGVDVRAGEFLLAVEGVDL
;
A
#
# COMPACT_ATOMS: atom_id res chain seq x y z
N ASP A 1 -46.90 31.08 0.23
CA ASP A 1 -47.46 31.66 1.47
C ASP A 1 -46.51 32.64 2.17
N GLY A 2 -45.35 32.96 1.59
CA GLY A 2 -44.39 33.91 2.19
C GLY A 2 -43.38 33.29 3.15
N ARG A 3 -43.40 31.96 3.32
CA ARG A 3 -42.48 31.25 4.23
C ARG A 3 -41.29 30.65 3.49
N LEU A 4 -40.14 30.69 4.15
CA LEU A 4 -38.95 29.93 3.77
C LEU A 4 -39.07 28.52 4.35
N TYR A 5 -38.84 27.49 3.53
CA TYR A 5 -38.79 26.11 3.99
C TYR A 5 -37.35 25.59 3.94
N PHE A 6 -36.95 24.88 4.99
CA PHE A 6 -35.57 24.43 5.16
C PHE A 6 -35.50 23.14 6.00
N ARG A 7 -34.33 22.52 6.02
CA ARG A 7 -34.04 21.33 6.83
C ARG A 7 -33.17 21.73 8.02
N SER A 8 -33.43 21.18 9.20
CA SER A 8 -32.63 21.46 10.40
C SER A 8 -32.68 20.29 11.38
N ASP A 9 -31.56 20.07 12.03
CA ASP A 9 -31.21 19.08 13.07
C ASP A 9 -31.29 19.66 14.49
N ARG A 10 -31.73 20.92 14.65
CA ARG A 10 -31.78 21.67 15.92
C ARG A 10 -32.48 20.98 17.10
N ASP A 11 -33.35 20.01 16.81
CA ASP A 11 -34.07 19.20 17.79
C ASP A 11 -33.61 17.72 17.77
N GLY A 12 -32.33 17.47 17.42
CA GLY A 12 -31.66 16.17 17.46
C GLY A 12 -31.64 15.37 16.14
N GLU A 13 -32.54 15.64 15.20
CA GLU A 13 -32.63 14.90 13.92
C GLU A 13 -33.14 15.81 12.80
N PHE A 14 -32.55 15.71 11.60
CA PHE A 14 -32.90 16.54 10.45
C PHE A 14 -34.36 16.39 10.08
N ASN A 15 -35.13 17.45 10.31
CA ASN A 15 -36.54 17.53 9.99
C ASN A 15 -36.83 18.74 9.09
N LEU A 16 -38.02 18.78 8.50
CA LEU A 16 -38.52 19.91 7.74
C LEU A 16 -39.02 21.01 8.70
N TYR A 17 -38.65 22.26 8.43
CA TYR A 17 -39.08 23.45 9.17
C TYR A 17 -39.54 24.54 8.19
N SER A 18 -40.39 25.45 8.67
CA SER A 18 -40.64 26.75 8.04
C SER A 18 -40.13 27.90 8.89
N TYR A 19 -39.64 28.95 8.24
CA TYR A 19 -39.37 30.25 8.82
C TYR A 19 -40.32 31.29 8.21
N ASP A 20 -41.00 32.03 9.07
CA ASP A 20 -41.91 33.10 8.71
C ASP A 20 -41.20 34.44 8.85
N ALA A 21 -40.86 35.08 7.73
CA ALA A 21 -40.03 36.29 7.73
C ALA A 21 -40.68 37.51 8.40
N SER A 22 -42.01 37.52 8.53
CA SER A 22 -42.75 38.63 9.14
C SER A 22 -42.74 38.57 10.68
N THR A 23 -42.96 37.38 11.23
CA THR A 23 -43.00 37.11 12.67
C THR A 23 -41.65 36.68 13.24
N LYS A 24 -40.70 36.33 12.36
CA LYS A 24 -39.42 35.66 12.66
C LYS A 24 -39.59 34.27 13.32
N ALA A 25 -40.80 33.70 13.29
CA ALA A 25 -41.09 32.42 13.90
C ALA A 25 -40.46 31.27 13.09
N VAL A 26 -39.91 30.28 13.80
CA VAL A 26 -39.53 28.97 13.23
C VAL A 26 -40.56 27.93 13.71
N THR A 27 -41.04 27.09 12.80
CA THR A 27 -41.99 26.01 13.10
C THR A 27 -41.49 24.69 12.55
N ARG A 28 -41.45 23.65 13.40
CA ARG A 28 -41.16 22.27 13.00
C ARG A 28 -42.36 21.65 12.30
N LEU A 29 -42.14 21.05 11.13
CA LEU A 29 -43.19 20.52 10.25
C LEU A 29 -43.20 18.98 10.19
N THR A 30 -42.06 18.33 10.40
CA THR A 30 -41.96 16.86 10.55
C THR A 30 -41.33 16.48 11.89
N ARG A 31 -41.60 15.27 12.38
CA ARG A 31 -41.12 14.77 13.68
C ARG A 31 -40.52 13.36 13.58
N HIS A 32 -39.71 13.15 12.54
CA HIS A 32 -38.93 11.91 12.38
C HIS A 32 -37.83 11.85 13.43
N THR A 33 -37.58 10.64 13.94
CA THR A 33 -36.60 10.32 15.00
C THR A 33 -35.86 9.00 14.73
N ASP A 34 -36.18 8.36 13.62
CA ASP A 34 -35.63 7.13 13.09
C ASP A 34 -34.52 7.43 12.07
N PHE A 35 -34.80 8.31 11.10
CA PHE A 35 -33.84 8.71 10.06
C PHE A 35 -34.02 10.18 9.62
N PRO A 36 -32.94 10.82 9.15
CA PRO A 36 -32.94 12.21 8.70
C PRO A 36 -33.82 12.45 7.46
N VAL A 37 -34.37 13.65 7.37
CA VAL A 37 -34.79 14.24 6.10
C VAL A 37 -33.54 14.67 5.33
N VAL A 38 -33.08 13.82 4.41
CA VAL A 38 -31.78 13.97 3.73
C VAL A 38 -31.82 14.90 2.52
N ASN A 39 -32.99 15.11 1.92
CA ASN A 39 -33.21 16.10 0.86
C ASN A 39 -34.65 16.63 0.89
N ALA A 40 -34.87 17.85 0.37
CA ALA A 40 -36.20 18.44 0.23
C ALA A 40 -36.24 19.46 -0.93
N SER A 41 -37.33 19.49 -1.69
CA SER A 41 -37.58 20.42 -2.79
C SER A 41 -39.05 20.87 -2.81
N ALA A 42 -39.30 22.12 -3.16
CA ALA A 42 -40.64 22.73 -3.16
C ALA A 42 -41.16 22.97 -4.58
N GLY A 43 -42.43 22.64 -4.83
CA GLY A 43 -43.05 22.80 -6.15
C GLY A 43 -44.57 22.60 -6.09
N GLY A 44 -45.33 23.29 -6.94
CA GLY A 44 -46.79 23.17 -6.99
C GLY A 44 -47.53 23.51 -5.67
N GLY A 45 -46.91 24.30 -4.79
CA GLY A 45 -47.44 24.59 -3.44
C GLY A 45 -47.24 23.48 -2.41
N ARG A 46 -46.48 22.43 -2.74
CA ARG A 46 -46.14 21.29 -1.88
C ARG A 46 -44.62 21.13 -1.75
N ILE A 47 -44.19 20.25 -0.85
CA ILE A 47 -42.78 19.93 -0.64
C ILE A 47 -42.59 18.42 -0.78
N ILE A 48 -41.70 18.00 -1.67
CA ILE A 48 -41.25 16.61 -1.75
C ILE A 48 -39.97 16.50 -0.93
N TYR A 49 -39.89 15.52 -0.03
CA TYR A 49 -38.68 15.26 0.76
C TYR A 49 -38.35 13.78 0.79
N GLU A 50 -37.08 13.46 1.06
CA GLU A 50 -36.56 12.11 1.21
C GLU A 50 -36.25 11.82 2.69
N GLN A 51 -36.72 10.70 3.21
CA GLN A 51 -36.45 10.18 4.56
C GLN A 51 -36.44 8.65 4.52
N ALA A 52 -35.48 8.00 5.20
CA ALA A 52 -35.31 6.54 5.22
C ALA A 52 -35.33 5.87 3.81
N GLY A 53 -34.78 6.52 2.79
CA GLY A 53 -34.81 6.05 1.39
C GLY A 53 -36.17 6.18 0.68
N TYR A 54 -37.19 6.71 1.34
CA TYR A 54 -38.52 6.93 0.80
C TYR A 54 -38.76 8.39 0.43
N LEU A 55 -39.56 8.62 -0.61
CA LEU A 55 -40.07 9.95 -0.95
C LEU A 55 -41.42 10.19 -0.27
N HIS A 56 -41.61 11.41 0.24
CA HIS A 56 -42.81 11.88 0.90
C HIS A 56 -43.25 13.20 0.27
N VAL A 57 -44.57 13.43 0.23
CA VAL A 57 -45.16 14.72 -0.12
C VAL A 57 -45.75 15.35 1.13
N PHE A 58 -45.20 16.47 1.56
CA PHE A 58 -45.75 17.33 2.60
C PHE A 58 -46.63 18.41 1.95
N ASP A 59 -47.84 18.59 2.49
CA ASP A 59 -48.74 19.68 2.12
C ASP A 59 -48.76 20.74 3.23
N PRO A 60 -48.16 21.93 3.03
CA PRO A 60 -48.07 22.95 4.08
C PRO A 60 -49.41 23.54 4.52
N ARG A 61 -50.50 23.35 3.75
CA ARG A 61 -51.85 23.78 4.16
C ARG A 61 -52.51 22.75 5.08
N ALA A 62 -52.27 21.46 4.82
CA ALA A 62 -52.78 20.35 5.63
C ALA A 62 -51.84 19.97 6.80
N GLY A 63 -50.64 20.56 6.89
CA GLY A 63 -49.68 20.32 7.98
C GLY A 63 -49.20 18.87 8.09
N SER A 64 -49.27 18.09 7.01
CA SER A 64 -49.13 16.63 7.03
C SER A 64 -48.38 16.07 5.82
N SER A 65 -47.78 14.88 6.00
CA SER A 65 -46.99 14.18 5.00
C SER A 65 -47.65 12.87 4.55
N THR A 66 -47.61 12.58 3.26
CA THR A 66 -47.96 11.26 2.69
C THR A 66 -46.71 10.63 2.07
N ARG A 67 -46.35 9.40 2.48
CA ARG A 67 -45.29 8.62 1.81
C ARG A 67 -45.77 8.17 0.42
N LEU A 68 -44.95 8.39 -0.59
CA LEU A 68 -45.20 7.90 -1.94
C LEU A 68 -44.93 6.39 -2.03
N LYS A 69 -45.78 5.71 -2.80
CA LYS A 69 -45.54 4.33 -3.24
C LYS A 69 -45.06 4.40 -4.69
N ILE A 70 -43.80 4.07 -4.92
CA ILE A 70 -43.17 4.09 -6.24
C ILE A 70 -42.76 2.65 -6.54
N ALA A 71 -43.18 2.13 -7.68
CA ALA A 71 -42.73 0.85 -8.21
C ALA A 71 -41.75 1.11 -9.34
N VAL A 72 -40.57 0.48 -9.29
CA VAL A 72 -39.53 0.57 -10.33
C VAL A 72 -39.20 -0.85 -10.78
N ALA A 73 -39.43 -1.15 -12.05
CA ALA A 73 -38.89 -2.36 -12.67
C ALA A 73 -37.47 -2.04 -13.16
N ALA A 74 -36.48 -2.80 -12.68
CA ALA A 74 -35.07 -2.60 -13.02
C ALA A 74 -34.32 -3.93 -13.09
N ASP A 75 -33.38 -4.02 -14.03
CA ASP A 75 -32.55 -5.22 -14.26
C ASP A 75 -31.47 -5.47 -13.20
N LEU A 76 -31.19 -4.47 -12.35
CA LEU A 76 -30.24 -4.49 -11.24
C LEU A 76 -28.87 -5.10 -11.60
N VAL A 77 -28.33 -4.73 -12.77
CA VAL A 77 -27.11 -5.31 -13.34
C VAL A 77 -25.89 -5.23 -12.41
N GLU A 78 -25.76 -4.16 -11.61
CA GLU A 78 -24.65 -4.03 -10.66
C GLU A 78 -24.69 -5.04 -9.50
N ARG A 79 -25.85 -5.66 -9.19
CA ARG A 79 -25.97 -6.72 -8.17
C ARG A 79 -25.53 -8.10 -8.67
N ARG A 80 -25.29 -8.28 -9.97
CA ARG A 80 -25.01 -9.60 -10.57
C ARG A 80 -23.56 -10.02 -10.32
N PRO A 81 -23.30 -11.29 -9.90
CA PRO A 81 -21.96 -11.84 -9.77
C PRO A 81 -21.16 -11.73 -11.06
N ARG A 82 -19.91 -11.29 -10.96
CA ARG A 82 -19.04 -11.00 -12.12
C ARG A 82 -17.57 -11.20 -11.78
N TYR A 83 -16.70 -11.03 -12.77
CA TYR A 83 -15.25 -11.19 -12.62
C TYR A 83 -14.54 -9.83 -12.53
N ALA A 84 -13.72 -9.64 -11.50
CA ALA A 84 -12.74 -8.57 -11.40
C ALA A 84 -11.45 -9.00 -12.13
N LYS A 85 -10.84 -8.10 -12.91
CA LYS A 85 -9.75 -8.40 -13.84
C LYS A 85 -8.72 -7.27 -13.90
N GLY A 86 -7.44 -7.61 -14.06
CA GLY A 86 -6.36 -6.64 -14.32
C GLY A 86 -5.63 -6.16 -13.06
N ALA A 87 -4.44 -5.59 -13.25
CA ALA A 87 -3.53 -5.22 -12.17
C ALA A 87 -4.11 -4.20 -11.16
N LYS A 88 -5.12 -3.41 -11.53
CA LYS A 88 -5.78 -2.39 -10.68
C LYS A 88 -6.38 -2.93 -9.37
N TYR A 89 -6.62 -4.24 -9.29
CA TYR A 89 -7.12 -4.92 -8.09
C TYR A 89 -6.03 -5.46 -7.17
N VAL A 90 -4.77 -5.50 -7.61
CA VAL A 90 -3.62 -5.92 -6.78
C VAL A 90 -3.32 -4.83 -5.75
N ARG A 91 -3.39 -5.16 -4.47
CA ARG A 91 -3.15 -4.22 -3.35
C ARG A 91 -1.83 -4.45 -2.63
N SER A 92 -1.48 -5.72 -2.41
CA SER A 92 -0.28 -6.14 -1.70
C SER A 92 0.31 -7.41 -2.32
N THR A 93 1.60 -7.65 -2.13
CA THR A 93 2.34 -8.75 -2.76
C THR A 93 3.42 -9.33 -1.86
N SER A 94 3.60 -10.65 -1.87
CA SER A 94 4.76 -11.33 -1.31
C SER A 94 5.34 -12.36 -2.28
N LEU A 95 6.60 -12.16 -2.64
CA LEU A 95 7.38 -13.04 -3.48
C LEU A 95 7.75 -14.34 -2.73
N SER A 96 7.53 -15.50 -3.36
CA SER A 96 8.00 -16.78 -2.82
C SER A 96 9.54 -16.82 -2.67
N PRO A 97 10.11 -17.65 -1.79
CA PRO A 97 11.53 -17.60 -1.46
C PRO A 97 12.51 -17.72 -2.64
N SER A 98 12.16 -18.49 -3.66
CA SER A 98 12.92 -18.67 -4.91
C SER A 98 12.39 -17.84 -6.10
N GLY A 99 11.41 -16.96 -5.86
CA GLY A 99 10.73 -16.19 -6.89
C GLY A 99 10.08 -17.03 -8.00
N ALA A 100 9.55 -18.20 -7.68
CA ALA A 100 8.84 -19.06 -8.64
C ALA A 100 7.35 -18.66 -8.80
N ARG A 101 6.74 -18.16 -7.72
CA ARG A 101 5.40 -17.57 -7.66
C ARG A 101 5.40 -16.26 -6.86
N VAL A 102 4.40 -15.41 -7.10
CA VAL A 102 4.07 -14.23 -6.26
C VAL A 102 2.73 -14.49 -5.59
N ALA A 103 2.62 -14.33 -4.27
CA ALA A 103 1.33 -14.23 -3.59
C ALA A 103 0.81 -12.79 -3.69
N VAL A 104 -0.46 -12.61 -4.00
CA VAL A 104 -1.10 -11.31 -4.21
C VAL A 104 -2.41 -11.20 -3.45
N GLU A 105 -2.65 -10.04 -2.86
CA GLU A 105 -3.94 -9.58 -2.41
C GLU A 105 -4.65 -8.93 -3.61
N PHE A 106 -5.72 -9.56 -4.10
CA PHE A 106 -6.48 -9.10 -5.25
C PHE A 106 -7.95 -8.98 -4.83
N ARG A 107 -8.46 -7.75 -4.67
CA ARG A 107 -9.85 -7.49 -4.25
C ARG A 107 -10.30 -8.32 -3.02
N GLY A 108 -9.48 -8.39 -1.98
CA GLY A 108 -9.80 -9.12 -0.74
C GLY A 108 -9.66 -10.64 -0.82
N GLU A 109 -9.00 -11.18 -1.84
CA GLU A 109 -8.72 -12.61 -2.00
C GLU A 109 -7.19 -12.83 -2.12
N ILE A 110 -6.66 -13.92 -1.56
CA ILE A 110 -5.24 -14.28 -1.74
C ILE A 110 -5.07 -15.27 -2.89
N LEU A 111 -4.38 -14.84 -3.94
CA LEU A 111 -3.97 -15.69 -5.04
C LEU A 111 -2.45 -15.91 -5.03
N THR A 112 -1.99 -16.98 -5.67
CA THR A 112 -0.60 -17.12 -6.08
C THR A 112 -0.48 -17.19 -7.59
N VAL A 113 0.41 -16.39 -8.16
CA VAL A 113 0.65 -16.22 -9.59
C VAL A 113 2.01 -16.81 -9.96
N PRO A 114 2.11 -17.75 -10.91
CA PRO A 114 3.40 -18.26 -11.36
C PRO A 114 4.15 -17.24 -12.22
N ARG A 115 5.48 -17.33 -12.18
CA ARG A 115 6.37 -16.52 -13.01
C ARG A 115 6.31 -16.90 -14.50
N GLU A 116 6.24 -18.21 -14.79
CA GLU A 116 6.43 -18.75 -16.15
C GLU A 116 5.49 -19.91 -16.51
N LYS A 117 5.21 -20.83 -15.57
CA LYS A 117 4.53 -22.11 -15.86
C LYS A 117 3.54 -22.52 -14.77
N GLY A 118 2.48 -23.21 -15.20
CA GLY A 118 1.33 -23.58 -14.37
C GLY A 118 0.32 -22.44 -14.24
N ASP A 119 -0.78 -22.71 -13.56
CA ASP A 119 -1.90 -21.77 -13.43
C ASP A 119 -1.73 -20.84 -12.22
N ASP A 120 -2.45 -19.71 -12.22
CA ASP A 120 -2.72 -18.97 -10.99
C ASP A 120 -3.67 -19.77 -10.07
N ARG A 121 -3.63 -19.48 -8.77
CA ARG A 121 -4.41 -20.21 -7.77
C ARG A 121 -4.95 -19.25 -6.72
N ASN A 122 -6.25 -19.02 -6.72
CA ASN A 122 -6.96 -18.50 -5.56
C ASN A 122 -6.97 -19.56 -4.45
N LEU A 123 -6.39 -19.18 -3.30
CA LEU A 123 -6.23 -19.99 -2.10
C LEU A 123 -7.38 -19.84 -1.09
N THR A 124 -8.08 -18.71 -1.08
CA THR A 124 -9.04 -18.36 0.00
C THR A 124 -10.48 -18.55 -0.46
N ARG A 125 -10.85 -18.02 -1.64
CA ARG A 125 -12.16 -18.19 -2.29
C ARG A 125 -13.32 -17.69 -1.42
N SER A 126 -13.10 -16.54 -0.79
CA SER A 126 -13.93 -15.94 0.25
C SER A 126 -14.42 -14.54 -0.16
N PRO A 127 -15.34 -14.42 -1.16
CA PRO A 127 -15.82 -13.13 -1.70
C PRO A 127 -16.76 -12.35 -0.75
N GLY A 128 -16.76 -12.71 0.54
CA GLY A 128 -17.41 -12.03 1.65
C GLY A 128 -16.48 -11.79 2.83
N ALA A 129 -15.16 -11.80 2.57
CA ALA A 129 -14.10 -11.45 3.52
C ALA A 129 -13.08 -10.53 2.83
N HIS A 130 -12.18 -9.95 3.61
CA HIS A 130 -11.04 -9.15 3.17
C HIS A 130 -9.75 -9.89 3.52
N ASP A 131 -9.41 -10.91 2.73
CA ASP A 131 -8.13 -11.62 2.83
C ASP A 131 -7.00 -10.71 2.30
N ARG A 132 -6.02 -10.38 3.14
CA ARG A 132 -5.03 -9.32 2.86
C ARG A 132 -3.65 -9.50 3.50
N SER A 133 -2.70 -8.66 3.05
CA SER A 133 -1.29 -8.67 3.49
C SER A 133 -0.61 -10.04 3.45
N PRO A 134 -0.60 -10.75 2.30
CA PRO A 134 0.04 -12.05 2.18
C PRO A 134 1.55 -11.97 2.46
N ALA A 135 2.09 -12.95 3.20
CA ALA A 135 3.51 -13.13 3.44
C ALA A 135 3.91 -14.61 3.35
N TRP A 136 4.81 -14.93 2.42
CA TRP A 136 5.31 -16.28 2.17
C TRP A 136 6.39 -16.67 3.21
N SER A 137 6.32 -17.90 3.74
CA SER A 137 7.34 -18.43 4.64
C SER A 137 8.69 -18.61 3.91
N PRO A 138 9.84 -18.34 4.56
CA PRO A 138 11.18 -18.56 4.01
C PRO A 138 11.46 -19.96 3.47
N ASP A 139 10.80 -21.00 3.98
CA ASP A 139 10.88 -22.39 3.48
C ASP A 139 9.97 -22.67 2.27
N GLY A 140 9.12 -21.71 1.90
CA GLY A 140 8.27 -21.73 0.73
C GLY A 140 6.97 -22.52 0.89
N LYS A 141 6.64 -23.08 2.06
CA LYS A 141 5.50 -23.97 2.24
C LYS A 141 4.19 -23.29 2.66
N THR A 142 4.29 -22.18 3.39
CA THR A 142 3.15 -21.54 4.07
C THR A 142 2.97 -20.10 3.61
N LEU A 143 1.72 -19.65 3.52
CA LEU A 143 1.35 -18.25 3.36
C LEU A 143 0.58 -17.79 4.60
N ALA A 144 1.11 -16.75 5.24
CA ALA A 144 0.41 -15.99 6.27
C ALA A 144 -0.40 -14.86 5.61
N TYR A 145 -1.60 -14.58 6.09
CA TYR A 145 -2.43 -13.45 5.66
C TYR A 145 -3.42 -13.08 6.77
N PHE A 146 -3.94 -11.84 6.77
CA PHE A 146 -5.07 -11.46 7.62
C PHE A 146 -6.38 -11.71 6.89
N SER A 147 -7.44 -12.07 7.60
CA SER A 147 -8.80 -12.17 7.05
C SER A 147 -9.85 -11.91 8.13
N ASP A 148 -10.93 -11.23 7.76
CA ASP A 148 -12.09 -10.96 8.62
C ASP A 148 -13.26 -11.95 8.39
N ALA A 149 -13.03 -13.06 7.68
CA ALA A 149 -14.01 -14.13 7.43
C ALA A 149 -14.65 -14.71 8.71
N SER A 150 -13.98 -14.55 9.85
CA SER A 150 -14.45 -14.90 11.20
C SER A 150 -15.44 -13.89 11.81
N GLY A 151 -15.78 -12.80 11.13
CA GLY A 151 -16.54 -11.66 11.66
C GLY A 151 -15.67 -10.60 12.34
N GLU A 152 -14.48 -10.98 12.77
CA GLU A 152 -13.37 -10.13 13.21
C GLU A 152 -12.08 -10.63 12.52
N TYR A 153 -11.11 -9.73 12.36
CA TYR A 153 -9.81 -10.06 11.76
C TYR A 153 -9.05 -11.10 12.58
N ALA A 154 -8.53 -12.12 11.90
CA ALA A 154 -7.61 -13.11 12.43
C ALA A 154 -6.44 -13.36 11.45
N LEU A 155 -5.37 -13.95 11.95
CA LEU A 155 -4.20 -14.35 11.16
C LEU A 155 -4.40 -15.79 10.68
N TYR A 156 -4.30 -16.03 9.37
CA TYR A 156 -4.49 -17.34 8.77
C TYR A 156 -3.19 -17.84 8.15
N LEU A 157 -2.87 -19.12 8.39
CA LEU A 157 -1.71 -19.82 7.86
C LEU A 157 -2.18 -20.92 6.89
N ALA A 158 -2.07 -20.69 5.58
CA ALA A 158 -2.45 -21.64 4.54
C ALA A 158 -1.23 -22.34 3.90
N PRO A 159 -1.33 -23.62 3.52
CA PRO A 159 -0.36 -24.23 2.61
C PRO A 159 -0.38 -23.54 1.25
N GLN A 160 0.79 -23.25 0.66
CA GLN A 160 0.89 -22.55 -0.63
C GLN A 160 0.26 -23.31 -1.82
N ASP A 161 0.06 -24.63 -1.69
CA ASP A 161 -0.58 -25.45 -2.70
C ASP A 161 -2.11 -25.48 -2.60
N GLY A 162 -2.68 -24.94 -1.52
CA GLY A 162 -4.12 -24.86 -1.29
C GLY A 162 -4.81 -26.20 -1.02
N LYS A 163 -4.08 -27.28 -0.73
CA LYS A 163 -4.67 -28.62 -0.59
C LYS A 163 -5.29 -28.92 0.78
N SER A 164 -4.91 -28.17 1.82
CA SER A 164 -5.47 -28.30 3.17
C SER A 164 -6.01 -26.95 3.66
N PRO A 165 -7.04 -26.93 4.53
CA PRO A 165 -7.58 -25.69 5.09
C PRO A 165 -6.53 -24.83 5.79
N ALA A 166 -6.73 -23.51 5.74
CA ALA A 166 -5.90 -22.56 6.47
C ALA A 166 -6.12 -22.70 7.99
N ARG A 167 -5.04 -22.67 8.78
CA ARG A 167 -5.10 -22.61 10.24
C ARG A 167 -5.33 -21.17 10.67
N ARG A 168 -6.44 -20.90 11.38
CA ARG A 168 -6.68 -19.62 12.05
C ARG A 168 -5.85 -19.50 13.34
N LEU A 169 -5.33 -18.30 13.58
CA LEU A 169 -4.77 -17.82 14.84
C LEU A 169 -5.46 -16.49 15.15
N ASP A 170 -6.17 -16.42 16.28
CA ASP A 170 -6.80 -15.17 16.74
C ASP A 170 -5.71 -14.15 17.10
N VAL A 171 -5.88 -12.87 16.78
CA VAL A 171 -4.84 -11.84 16.97
C VAL A 171 -5.18 -10.87 18.10
N LYS A 172 -4.15 -10.42 18.82
CA LYS A 172 -4.22 -9.28 19.74
C LYS A 172 -3.91 -7.99 18.97
N GLY A 173 -4.55 -6.89 19.37
CA GLY A 173 -4.34 -5.58 18.78
C GLY A 173 -5.63 -4.82 18.55
N ALA A 174 -5.53 -3.63 17.95
CA ALA A 174 -6.67 -2.74 17.68
C ALA A 174 -7.42 -3.10 16.38
N GLY A 175 -7.99 -4.32 16.32
CA GLY A 175 -9.09 -4.75 15.44
C GLY A 175 -8.88 -4.80 13.91
N PHE A 176 -8.17 -3.84 13.33
CA PHE A 176 -7.90 -3.72 11.89
C PHE A 176 -6.42 -3.96 11.59
N PHE A 177 -6.16 -4.79 10.56
CA PHE A 177 -4.82 -5.30 10.27
C PHE A 177 -4.46 -5.10 8.79
N GLU A 178 -3.96 -3.92 8.47
CA GLU A 178 -3.25 -3.61 7.22
C GLU A 178 -1.75 -3.95 7.30
N GLY A 179 -1.32 -4.56 8.40
CA GLY A 179 0.07 -4.82 8.75
C GLY A 179 0.87 -5.50 7.64
N ARG A 180 2.09 -5.01 7.38
CA ARG A 180 3.09 -5.83 6.67
C ARG A 180 3.47 -6.99 7.58
N ILE A 181 3.13 -8.20 7.18
CA ILE A 181 3.56 -9.42 7.87
C ILE A 181 4.99 -9.76 7.41
N GLU A 182 5.88 -10.06 8.36
CA GLU A 182 7.17 -10.71 8.09
C GLU A 182 7.29 -12.03 8.87
N TRP A 183 7.84 -13.05 8.23
CA TRP A 183 8.29 -14.28 8.89
C TRP A 183 9.72 -14.13 9.41
N SER A 184 10.02 -14.75 10.56
CA SER A 184 11.40 -15.02 10.96
C SER A 184 12.07 -15.95 9.94
N PRO A 185 13.36 -15.75 9.59
CA PRO A 185 14.09 -16.63 8.66
C PRO A 185 14.06 -18.13 9.01
N ASP A 186 13.87 -18.49 10.28
CA ASP A 186 13.71 -19.87 10.75
C ASP A 186 12.28 -20.45 10.62
N ASN A 187 11.33 -19.67 10.11
CA ASN A 187 9.90 -19.99 9.91
C ASN A 187 9.07 -20.19 11.20
N LYS A 188 9.63 -19.96 12.39
CA LYS A 188 8.91 -20.24 13.64
C LYS A 188 8.00 -19.10 14.10
N LYS A 189 8.27 -17.86 13.68
CA LYS A 189 7.60 -16.66 14.20
C LYS A 189 7.21 -15.69 13.09
N LEU A 190 6.25 -14.84 13.43
CA LEU A 190 5.65 -13.84 12.57
C LEU A 190 5.65 -12.50 13.30
N SER A 191 5.98 -11.41 12.61
CA SER A 191 5.88 -10.05 13.12
C SER A 191 5.03 -9.19 12.20
N PHE A 192 4.23 -8.32 12.79
CA PHE A 192 3.35 -7.38 12.09
C PHE A 192 3.06 -6.18 12.99
N TRP A 193 2.57 -5.10 12.42
CA TRP A 193 1.96 -4.01 13.18
C TRP A 193 0.44 -3.97 12.99
N ASP A 194 -0.27 -3.49 14.01
CA ASP A 194 -1.73 -3.26 13.97
C ASP A 194 -2.08 -1.77 13.73
N ASN A 195 -3.37 -1.46 13.69
CA ASN A 195 -3.82 -0.08 13.48
C ASN A 195 -3.38 0.88 14.61
N SER A 196 -3.22 0.39 15.85
CA SER A 196 -2.69 1.17 16.99
C SER A 196 -1.19 1.43 16.92
N ARG A 197 -0.56 1.16 15.76
CA ARG A 197 0.88 1.32 15.53
C ARG A 197 1.70 0.52 16.52
N THR A 198 1.17 -0.65 16.93
CA THR A 198 1.83 -1.57 17.86
C THR A 198 2.50 -2.69 17.08
N LEU A 199 3.80 -2.89 17.29
CA LEU A 199 4.56 -4.03 16.77
C LEU A 199 4.27 -5.27 17.63
N TRP A 200 3.77 -6.31 16.99
CA TRP A 200 3.46 -7.61 17.57
C TRP A 200 4.42 -8.69 17.05
N LEU A 201 4.68 -9.68 17.90
CA LEU A 201 5.42 -10.89 17.62
C LEU A 201 4.55 -12.10 17.98
N VAL A 202 4.34 -13.01 17.03
CA VAL A 202 3.51 -14.20 17.17
C VAL A 202 4.33 -15.46 16.89
N ASP A 203 4.16 -16.49 17.71
CA ASP A 203 4.67 -17.83 17.41
C ASP A 203 3.73 -18.58 16.46
N ALA A 204 4.23 -19.05 15.32
CA ALA A 204 3.41 -19.69 14.29
C ALA A 204 2.95 -21.11 14.67
N ALA A 205 3.60 -21.75 15.65
CA ALA A 205 3.23 -23.07 16.15
C ALA A 205 2.21 -22.98 17.29
N SER A 206 2.44 -22.16 18.32
CA SER A 206 1.56 -22.05 19.49
C SER A 206 0.46 -20.99 19.36
N GLY A 207 0.70 -19.92 18.61
CA GLY A 207 -0.14 -18.71 18.64
C GLY A 207 0.12 -17.81 19.86
N GLU A 208 1.21 -18.02 20.62
CA GLU A 208 1.65 -17.09 21.68
C GLU A 208 2.01 -15.72 21.07
N GLN A 209 1.53 -14.63 21.69
CA GLN A 209 1.68 -13.27 21.17
C GLN A 209 2.27 -12.32 22.20
N THR A 210 3.39 -11.70 21.83
CA THR A 210 4.14 -10.69 22.58
C THR A 210 3.98 -9.33 21.90
N ARG A 211 3.64 -8.30 22.67
CA ARG A 211 3.75 -6.90 22.23
C ARG A 211 5.20 -6.45 22.39
N ILE A 212 5.81 -5.89 21.34
CA ILE A 212 7.17 -5.35 21.39
C ILE A 212 7.13 -3.88 21.80
N ASP A 213 6.50 -3.01 20.99
CA ASP A 213 6.50 -1.55 21.20
C ASP A 213 5.38 -0.88 20.40
N SER A 214 5.16 0.43 20.58
CA SER A 214 4.25 1.23 19.73
C SER A 214 4.80 2.63 19.42
N GLU A 215 4.38 3.24 18.31
CA GLU A 215 4.56 4.69 18.07
C GLU A 215 3.91 5.50 19.22
N PRO A 216 4.64 6.33 20.00
CA PRO A 216 4.04 7.18 21.04
C PRO A 216 3.15 8.30 20.50
N ILE A 217 3.29 8.69 19.22
CA ILE A 217 2.52 9.77 18.59
C ILE A 217 1.91 9.28 17.27
N TYR A 218 0.67 9.68 17.01
CA TYR A 218 -0.05 9.38 15.77
C TYR A 218 0.09 10.58 14.81
N GLY A 219 0.72 10.36 13.65
CA GLY A 219 0.74 11.32 12.53
C GLY A 219 0.00 10.77 11.30
N PRO A 220 -0.23 11.56 10.23
CA PRO A 220 -0.89 11.09 9.01
C PRO A 220 -0.07 10.02 8.27
N VAL A 221 1.25 9.98 8.54
CA VAL A 221 2.16 8.93 8.09
C VAL A 221 2.39 7.95 9.25
N ARG A 222 2.43 6.65 8.95
CA ARG A 222 2.92 5.60 9.84
C ARG A 222 4.41 5.40 9.55
N VAL A 223 5.22 5.35 10.60
CA VAL A 223 6.69 5.26 10.51
C VAL A 223 7.21 3.92 10.98
N LEU A 224 6.42 3.15 11.73
CA LEU A 224 6.74 1.80 12.17
C LEU A 224 6.88 0.85 10.98
N ASP A 225 8.14 0.54 10.65
CA ASP A 225 8.57 -0.51 9.73
C ASP A 225 9.66 -1.34 10.43
N HIS A 226 9.74 -2.63 10.07
CA HIS A 226 10.55 -3.62 10.79
C HIS A 226 11.20 -4.65 9.86
N THR A 227 12.30 -5.24 10.34
CA THR A 227 13.06 -6.31 9.68
C THR A 227 13.54 -7.34 10.71
N TRP A 228 13.49 -8.62 10.35
CA TRP A 228 14.18 -9.70 11.08
C TRP A 228 15.69 -9.71 10.84
N SER A 229 16.47 -10.15 11.83
CA SER A 229 17.86 -10.57 11.65
C SER A 229 17.97 -11.92 10.92
N PRO A 230 19.07 -12.19 10.18
CA PRO A 230 19.25 -13.46 9.48
C PRO A 230 19.19 -14.70 10.39
N ASP A 231 19.58 -14.58 11.65
CA ASP A 231 19.54 -15.65 12.66
C ASP A 231 18.23 -15.77 13.45
N SER A 232 17.22 -14.96 13.12
CA SER A 232 15.91 -14.90 13.82
C SER A 232 15.97 -14.51 15.30
N GLN A 233 17.10 -14.00 15.82
CA GLN A 233 17.23 -13.62 17.24
C GLN A 233 16.86 -12.16 17.54
N TRP A 234 16.75 -11.32 16.50
CA TRP A 234 16.49 -9.89 16.62
C TRP A 234 15.42 -9.40 15.65
N LEU A 235 14.68 -8.38 16.08
CA LEU A 235 13.85 -7.53 15.22
C LEU A 235 14.37 -6.09 15.30
N ALA A 236 14.80 -5.51 14.18
CA ALA A 236 15.09 -4.08 14.11
C ALA A 236 13.83 -3.35 13.63
N TYR A 237 13.52 -2.19 14.24
CA TYR A 237 12.31 -1.43 13.91
C TYR A 237 12.50 0.08 14.05
N THR A 238 11.65 0.83 13.35
CA THR A 238 11.56 2.30 13.41
C THR A 238 10.52 2.73 14.44
N ARG A 239 10.78 3.78 15.23
CA ARG A 239 9.81 4.38 16.16
C ARG A 239 9.99 5.89 16.28
N ASN A 240 8.90 6.66 16.25
CA ASN A 240 8.94 8.11 16.48
C ASN A 240 9.11 8.49 17.96
N SER A 241 9.54 9.73 18.18
CA SER A 241 9.55 10.41 19.48
C SER A 241 8.31 11.33 19.65
N PRO A 242 8.10 11.91 20.84
CA PRO A 242 7.25 13.09 21.03
C PRO A 242 7.61 14.33 20.20
N THR A 243 8.76 14.34 19.52
CA THR A 243 9.22 15.40 18.61
C THR A 243 9.17 14.98 17.13
N PHE A 244 8.41 13.92 16.80
CA PHE A 244 8.29 13.29 15.47
C PHE A 244 9.58 12.72 14.85
N ILE A 245 10.77 12.95 15.44
CA ILE A 245 12.05 12.37 15.00
C ILE A 245 12.02 10.84 15.15
N ASN A 246 12.37 10.13 14.08
CA ASN A 246 12.41 8.67 14.08
C ASN A 246 13.74 8.10 14.61
N ARG A 247 13.66 6.98 15.32
CA ARG A 247 14.80 6.24 15.86
C ARG A 247 14.75 4.78 15.42
N ILE A 248 15.94 4.21 15.22
CA ILE A 248 16.12 2.77 15.02
C ILE A 248 16.29 2.11 16.39
N TRP A 249 15.55 1.02 16.59
CA TRP A 249 15.61 0.16 17.77
C TRP A 249 15.86 -1.29 17.34
N MET A 250 16.40 -2.10 18.27
CA MET A 250 16.58 -3.54 18.11
C MET A 250 16.01 -4.28 19.31
N TYR A 251 15.03 -5.15 19.08
CA TYR A 251 14.43 -6.04 20.06
C TYR A 251 15.16 -7.40 20.09
N SER A 252 15.70 -7.74 21.26
CA SER A 252 16.29 -9.05 21.58
C SER A 252 15.18 -10.03 21.92
N LEU A 253 15.05 -11.13 21.17
CA LEU A 253 14.10 -12.20 21.52
C LEU A 253 14.52 -12.95 22.80
N ALA A 254 15.82 -13.03 23.07
CA ALA A 254 16.38 -13.73 24.23
C ALA A 254 16.18 -12.93 25.54
N GLU A 255 16.43 -11.62 25.51
CA GLU A 255 16.22 -10.73 26.67
C GLU A 255 14.75 -10.24 26.78
N ARG A 256 13.94 -10.46 25.73
CA ARG A 256 12.60 -9.88 25.54
C ARG A 256 12.60 -8.34 25.67
N LYS A 257 13.66 -7.67 25.20
CA LYS A 257 13.95 -6.24 25.46
C LYS A 257 14.37 -5.49 24.19
N SER A 258 13.88 -4.26 24.03
CA SER A 258 14.36 -3.31 23.02
C SER A 258 15.52 -2.44 23.51
N HIS A 259 16.50 -2.23 22.63
CA HIS A 259 17.63 -1.32 22.82
C HIS A 259 17.68 -0.31 21.66
N PRO A 260 18.01 0.98 21.89
CA PRO A 260 18.12 1.96 20.81
C PRO A 260 19.45 1.80 20.07
N VAL A 261 19.40 1.89 18.74
CA VAL A 261 20.59 1.92 17.88
C VAL A 261 21.00 3.36 17.57
N THR A 262 20.04 4.25 17.30
CA THR A 262 20.28 5.69 17.08
C THR A 262 19.85 6.53 18.28
N ASP A 263 20.48 7.70 18.43
CA ASP A 263 20.31 8.63 19.55
C ASP A 263 18.97 9.39 19.55
N GLY A 264 18.41 9.68 18.36
CA GLY A 264 17.25 10.55 18.18
C GLY A 264 17.59 12.02 17.90
N LEU A 265 18.84 12.33 17.51
CA LEU A 265 19.25 13.64 17.01
C LEU A 265 19.16 13.76 15.48
N SER A 266 18.91 12.64 14.78
CA SER A 266 18.68 12.55 13.34
C SER A 266 17.43 11.71 13.06
N ASP A 267 16.68 12.02 12.02
CA ASP A 267 15.49 11.27 11.59
C ASP A 267 15.92 9.94 10.93
N ALA A 268 15.92 8.85 11.71
CA ALA A 268 16.44 7.55 11.28
C ALA A 268 15.32 6.50 11.14
N ARG A 269 15.25 5.82 9.98
CA ARG A 269 14.15 4.93 9.59
C ARG A 269 14.59 3.84 8.60
N GLU A 270 13.68 2.91 8.31
CA GLU A 270 13.85 1.82 7.32
C GLU A 270 15.10 0.95 7.59
N PRO A 271 15.15 0.24 8.74
CA PRO A 271 16.26 -0.67 9.05
C PRO A 271 16.28 -1.90 8.12
N ALA A 272 17.47 -2.35 7.74
CA ALA A 272 17.70 -3.57 6.96
C ALA A 272 18.97 -4.29 7.45
N PHE A 273 18.87 -5.53 7.93
CA PHE A 273 20.05 -6.30 8.35
C PHE A 273 20.87 -6.78 7.15
N ASP A 274 22.21 -6.67 7.23
CA ASP A 274 23.07 -7.35 6.28
C ASP A 274 22.98 -8.87 6.44
N ARG A 275 22.99 -9.58 5.30
CA ARG A 275 22.88 -11.05 5.28
C ARG A 275 24.08 -11.78 5.92
N SER A 276 25.20 -11.10 6.14
CA SER A 276 26.34 -11.59 6.93
C SER A 276 26.15 -11.44 8.45
N GLY A 277 25.06 -10.82 8.92
CA GLY A 277 24.78 -10.57 10.34
C GLY A 277 25.69 -9.55 11.04
N LYS A 278 26.59 -8.87 10.29
CA LYS A 278 27.59 -7.93 10.84
C LYS A 278 27.12 -6.49 10.93
N HIS A 279 26.21 -6.09 10.04
CA HIS A 279 25.78 -4.69 9.90
C HIS A 279 24.26 -4.58 9.97
N LEU A 280 23.77 -3.46 10.50
CA LEU A 280 22.40 -3.01 10.32
C LEU A 280 22.44 -1.72 9.48
N TYR A 281 21.94 -1.77 8.25
CA TYR A 281 21.74 -0.57 7.42
C TYR A 281 20.48 0.16 7.86
N PHE A 282 20.44 1.48 7.68
CA PHE A 282 19.24 2.31 7.85
C PHE A 282 19.39 3.61 7.06
N LEU A 283 18.27 4.29 6.80
CA LEU A 283 18.27 5.66 6.28
C LEU A 283 18.32 6.63 7.45
N ALA A 284 19.07 7.73 7.33
CA ALA A 284 18.92 8.86 8.24
C ALA A 284 19.03 10.21 7.54
N SER A 285 18.39 11.20 8.13
CA SER A 285 18.45 12.62 7.75
C SER A 285 18.84 13.49 8.94
N THR A 286 19.78 14.40 8.71
CA THR A 286 20.17 15.49 9.62
C THR A 286 19.46 16.81 9.31
N ASP A 287 18.72 16.89 8.19
CA ASP A 287 18.04 18.09 7.69
C ASP A 287 16.50 18.04 7.83
N ALA A 288 15.92 16.93 8.30
CA ALA A 288 14.47 16.72 8.37
C ALA A 288 13.72 17.54 9.43
N GLY A 289 14.41 18.21 10.37
CA GLY A 289 13.78 18.94 11.48
C GLY A 289 12.62 19.87 11.09
N PRO A 290 12.77 20.72 10.06
CA PRO A 290 11.70 21.60 9.58
C PRO A 290 10.52 20.91 8.87
N VAL A 291 10.61 19.61 8.55
CA VAL A 291 9.62 18.87 7.73
C VAL A 291 9.10 17.58 8.36
N VAL A 292 9.50 17.23 9.59
CA VAL A 292 8.87 16.12 10.35
C VAL A 292 7.54 16.52 10.98
N ASP A 293 7.32 17.82 11.25
CA ASP A 293 5.99 18.33 11.58
C ASP A 293 5.14 18.44 10.32
N TRP A 294 4.23 17.49 10.16
CA TRP A 294 3.31 17.37 9.04
C TRP A 294 2.23 18.46 8.98
N PHE A 295 1.98 19.17 10.08
CA PHE A 295 0.94 20.21 10.18
C PHE A 295 1.52 21.62 10.04
N SER A 296 2.83 21.78 10.22
CA SER A 296 3.53 23.04 10.01
C SER A 296 3.63 23.40 8.53
N GLN A 297 2.88 24.43 8.12
CA GLN A 297 2.96 24.98 6.75
C GLN A 297 4.33 25.60 6.42
N ALA A 298 5.17 25.90 7.42
CA ALA A 298 6.52 26.41 7.20
C ALA A 298 7.45 25.40 6.49
N GLY A 299 7.14 24.10 6.57
CA GLY A 299 7.88 23.04 5.88
C GLY A 299 7.36 22.68 4.49
N ALA A 300 6.36 23.40 3.94
CA ALA A 300 5.66 23.01 2.71
C ALA A 300 6.60 22.88 1.50
N ASP A 301 7.40 23.92 1.25
CA ASP A 301 8.36 24.01 0.14
C ASP A 301 9.75 23.41 0.49
N MET A 302 9.90 22.84 1.68
CA MET A 302 11.15 22.24 2.15
C MET A 302 11.20 20.74 1.88
N ALA A 303 12.42 20.21 1.73
CA ALA A 303 12.67 18.79 1.52
C ALA A 303 13.80 18.29 2.43
N ALA A 304 13.65 17.08 2.97
CA ALA A 304 14.70 16.39 3.70
C ALA A 304 15.48 15.44 2.78
N SER A 305 16.81 15.54 2.78
CA SER A 305 17.67 14.55 2.14
C SER A 305 17.97 13.39 3.10
N ARG A 306 18.04 12.16 2.60
CA ARG A 306 18.45 10.98 3.38
C ARG A 306 19.73 10.41 2.81
N ALA A 307 20.66 10.12 3.71
CA ALA A 307 21.83 9.29 3.43
C ALA A 307 21.59 7.87 3.95
N ILE A 308 22.38 6.91 3.47
CA ILE A 308 22.34 5.54 3.95
C ILE A 308 23.49 5.35 4.94
N TYR A 309 23.16 4.90 6.15
CA TYR A 309 24.08 4.60 7.22
C TYR A 309 24.14 3.09 7.47
N LEU A 310 25.19 2.63 8.14
CA LEU A 310 25.24 1.31 8.76
C LEU A 310 25.81 1.38 10.17
N ALA A 311 25.29 0.56 11.08
CA ALA A 311 25.92 0.26 12.36
C ALA A 311 26.72 -1.04 12.24
N VAL A 312 28.01 -1.01 12.61
CA VAL A 312 28.84 -2.22 12.73
C VAL A 312 28.58 -2.86 14.08
N LEU A 313 27.86 -3.98 14.12
CA LEU A 313 27.17 -4.49 15.31
C LEU A 313 28.11 -5.08 16.37
N ALA A 314 29.08 -5.89 15.95
CA ALA A 314 30.12 -6.43 16.85
C ALA A 314 31.36 -5.52 16.83
N LYS A 315 31.94 -5.25 18.01
CA LYS A 315 33.06 -4.29 18.17
C LYS A 315 34.33 -4.72 17.41
N ASP A 316 34.56 -6.02 17.32
CA ASP A 316 35.75 -6.62 16.69
C ASP A 316 35.60 -6.79 15.17
N THR A 317 34.49 -6.32 14.58
CA THR A 317 34.32 -6.29 13.12
C THR A 317 34.97 -5.03 12.54
N PRO A 318 35.92 -5.15 11.59
CA PRO A 318 36.52 -4.00 10.93
C PRO A 318 35.48 -3.14 10.20
N SER A 319 35.73 -1.83 10.13
CA SER A 319 34.91 -0.92 9.33
C SER A 319 34.91 -1.36 7.86
N PRO A 320 33.73 -1.57 7.22
CA PRO A 320 33.65 -1.86 5.79
C PRO A 320 34.04 -0.67 4.90
N LEU A 321 34.34 0.49 5.50
CA LEU A 321 34.87 1.67 4.82
C LEU A 321 36.33 1.97 5.18
N ALA A 322 37.03 1.08 5.90
CA ALA A 322 38.46 1.22 6.20
C ALA A 322 39.29 1.52 4.94
N LYS A 323 40.39 2.26 5.04
CA LYS A 323 41.20 2.59 3.86
C LYS A 323 41.86 1.33 3.29
N GLU A 324 41.64 1.10 2.01
CA GLU A 324 42.41 0.16 1.20
C GLU A 324 43.75 0.80 0.81
N SER A 325 44.76 -0.02 0.50
CA SER A 325 46.11 0.43 0.14
C SER A 325 46.65 -0.39 -1.02
N ASP A 326 47.08 0.30 -2.08
CA ASP A 326 47.69 -0.27 -3.28
C ASP A 326 49.23 -0.37 -3.17
N GLU A 327 49.79 -0.29 -1.95
CA GLU A 327 51.22 -0.47 -1.70
C GLU A 327 51.71 -1.82 -2.24
N GLU A 328 52.79 -1.80 -3.05
CA GLU A 328 53.37 -3.00 -3.65
C GLU A 328 53.92 -3.95 -2.57
N GLY A 329 53.09 -4.92 -2.19
CA GLY A 329 53.43 -5.93 -1.20
C GLY A 329 54.57 -6.83 -1.67
N ALA A 330 55.77 -6.61 -1.13
CA ALA A 330 56.74 -7.69 -1.01
C ALA A 330 56.03 -8.90 -0.38
N LYS A 331 56.15 -10.06 -1.03
CA LYS A 331 55.30 -11.24 -0.74
C LYS A 331 55.29 -11.55 0.76
N LYS A 332 54.10 -11.49 1.37
CA LYS A 332 53.90 -12.10 2.69
C LYS A 332 53.93 -13.61 2.50
N ASP A 333 54.86 -14.27 3.18
CA ASP A 333 54.98 -15.73 3.18
C ASP A 333 53.81 -16.36 3.95
N GLU A 334 52.71 -16.63 3.24
CA GLU A 334 51.75 -17.63 3.69
C GLU A 334 52.43 -19.00 3.66
N ALA A 335 52.74 -19.53 4.84
CA ALA A 335 53.40 -20.80 5.03
C ALA A 335 52.52 -21.99 4.59
N LYS A 336 52.47 -22.24 3.27
CA LYS A 336 51.92 -23.47 2.71
C LYS A 336 52.76 -24.66 3.22
N LYS A 337 52.12 -25.55 3.98
CA LYS A 337 52.66 -26.89 4.20
C LYS A 337 52.75 -27.60 2.85
N ASN A 338 53.94 -28.10 2.55
CA ASN A 338 54.12 -29.07 1.47
C ASN A 338 53.42 -30.38 1.86
N ASP A 339 52.74 -30.99 0.88
CA ASP A 339 52.85 -32.43 0.63
C ASP A 339 53.07 -32.62 -0.88
N GLY A 340 53.91 -33.59 -1.23
CA GLY A 340 54.65 -33.56 -2.50
C GLY A 340 53.92 -34.09 -3.73
N LYS A 341 54.19 -33.46 -4.88
CA LYS A 341 54.08 -34.07 -6.22
C LYS A 341 55.46 -34.61 -6.63
N PRO A 342 55.54 -35.70 -7.41
CA PRO A 342 55.89 -35.52 -8.83
C PRO A 342 54.90 -36.29 -9.74
N ASP A 343 54.41 -35.81 -10.89
CA ASP A 343 54.97 -34.93 -11.93
C ASP A 343 55.97 -35.65 -12.86
N ASP A 344 55.48 -36.01 -14.04
CA ASP A 344 56.21 -35.81 -15.30
C ASP A 344 55.19 -35.52 -16.42
N SER A 345 55.67 -35.34 -17.67
CA SER A 345 55.14 -34.31 -18.56
C SER A 345 55.22 -34.64 -20.07
N LYS A 346 54.42 -33.87 -20.84
CA LYS A 346 54.54 -33.54 -22.29
C LYS A 346 53.79 -34.37 -23.37
N LYS A 347 52.94 -33.60 -24.08
CA LYS A 347 52.73 -33.49 -25.55
C LYS A 347 51.68 -34.38 -26.24
N ASP A 348 51.02 -33.71 -27.18
CA ASP A 348 49.83 -34.06 -27.97
C ASP A 348 50.16 -34.34 -29.47
N PRO A 349 49.20 -34.70 -30.34
CA PRO A 349 48.14 -35.70 -30.17
C PRO A 349 48.35 -36.89 -31.16
N PRO A 350 47.87 -37.00 -32.44
CA PRO A 350 46.84 -36.28 -33.22
C PRO A 350 45.53 -37.10 -33.41
N LEU A 351 44.85 -36.97 -34.57
CA LEU A 351 43.54 -37.55 -34.93
C LEU A 351 43.61 -38.87 -35.71
N ALA A 352 42.58 -39.72 -35.60
CA ALA A 352 41.88 -40.35 -36.74
C ALA A 352 40.48 -40.88 -36.34
N ALA A 353 39.52 -40.84 -37.27
CA ALA A 353 38.23 -41.55 -37.24
C ALA A 353 38.05 -42.31 -38.59
N PRO A 354 37.11 -43.27 -38.73
CA PRO A 354 35.76 -42.87 -39.18
C PRO A 354 34.58 -43.81 -38.75
N SER A 355 33.35 -43.41 -39.16
CA SER A 355 32.12 -44.19 -39.49
C SER A 355 32.03 -45.72 -39.27
N ALA A 356 30.88 -46.37 -39.00
CA ALA A 356 29.48 -46.03 -38.65
C ALA A 356 28.72 -47.38 -38.37
N ASP A 357 27.39 -47.62 -38.38
CA ASP A 357 26.16 -46.84 -38.65
C ASP A 357 24.88 -47.54 -38.06
N ALA A 358 23.70 -46.93 -38.23
CA ALA A 358 22.32 -47.44 -38.29
C ALA A 358 21.88 -48.80 -37.67
N ALA A 359 20.86 -48.76 -36.78
CA ALA A 359 19.59 -49.55 -36.82
C ALA A 359 18.87 -49.64 -35.44
N ALA A 360 17.56 -49.92 -35.45
CA ALA A 360 16.67 -50.14 -34.29
C ALA A 360 15.82 -51.43 -34.53
N PRO A 361 14.90 -51.91 -33.65
CA PRO A 361 14.40 -51.37 -32.38
C PRO A 361 14.23 -52.39 -31.21
N ALA A 362 13.70 -51.92 -30.05
CA ALA A 362 12.78 -52.54 -29.05
C ALA A 362 12.80 -54.07 -28.77
N PRO A 363 12.70 -54.55 -27.50
CA PRO A 363 11.53 -54.24 -26.64
C PRO A 363 11.66 -54.15 -25.10
N ASP A 364 10.81 -53.30 -24.51
CA ASP A 364 10.03 -53.39 -23.25
C ASP A 364 10.53 -53.97 -21.90
N LYS A 365 10.12 -53.22 -20.85
CA LYS A 365 9.93 -53.53 -19.41
C LYS A 365 11.16 -53.60 -18.46
N PRO A 366 10.99 -53.21 -17.17
CA PRO A 366 10.06 -52.23 -16.59
C PRO A 366 10.81 -51.10 -15.85
N ALA A 367 10.09 -50.16 -15.23
CA ALA A 367 10.68 -49.08 -14.44
C ALA A 367 11.01 -49.52 -13.00
N ASP A 368 12.15 -49.07 -12.49
CA ASP A 368 12.50 -49.03 -11.06
C ASP A 368 12.56 -47.56 -10.61
N ASP A 369 11.93 -47.25 -9.47
CA ASP A 369 11.91 -45.90 -8.91
C ASP A 369 13.30 -45.45 -8.43
N LYS A 370 13.82 -44.36 -8.99
CA LYS A 370 14.93 -43.61 -8.40
C LYS A 370 14.37 -42.44 -7.59
N PRO A 371 14.61 -42.38 -6.26
CA PRO A 371 14.20 -41.25 -5.44
C PRO A 371 14.75 -39.92 -5.99
N GLU A 372 13.88 -38.91 -6.00
CA GLU A 372 14.19 -37.57 -6.46
C GLU A 372 15.37 -36.98 -5.66
N SER A 373 16.37 -36.44 -6.36
CA SER A 373 17.63 -36.01 -5.72
C SER A 373 17.39 -34.84 -4.77
N ALA A 374 17.61 -35.08 -3.48
CA ALA A 374 17.42 -34.08 -2.43
C ALA A 374 18.22 -32.80 -2.73
N GLN A 375 17.58 -31.63 -2.58
CA GLN A 375 18.22 -30.34 -2.78
C GLN A 375 19.38 -30.15 -1.79
N PRO A 376 20.50 -29.50 -2.19
CA PRO A 376 21.61 -29.23 -1.27
C PRO A 376 21.14 -28.41 -0.06
N ALA A 377 21.46 -28.89 1.15
CA ALA A 377 21.08 -28.20 2.37
C ALA A 377 21.64 -26.76 2.38
N ALA A 378 20.76 -25.79 2.69
CA ALA A 378 21.15 -24.39 2.79
C ALA A 378 22.21 -24.20 3.89
N LYS A 379 23.19 -23.32 3.64
CA LYS A 379 24.16 -22.92 4.68
C LYS A 379 23.39 -22.33 5.88
N PRO A 380 23.78 -22.64 7.14
CA PRO A 380 23.14 -22.07 8.30
C PRO A 380 23.23 -20.53 8.28
N PRO A 381 22.22 -19.82 8.83
CA PRO A 381 22.20 -18.36 8.82
C PRO A 381 23.38 -17.76 9.60
N ALA A 382 23.81 -16.58 9.17
CA ALA A 382 24.88 -15.86 9.85
C ALA A 382 24.37 -15.33 11.20
N LYS A 383 25.02 -15.75 12.29
CA LYS A 383 24.73 -15.28 13.65
C LYS A 383 25.00 -13.77 13.77
N VAL A 384 24.03 -13.04 14.33
CA VAL A 384 24.20 -11.64 14.72
C VAL A 384 24.83 -11.58 16.11
N VAL A 385 25.87 -10.75 16.24
CA VAL A 385 26.51 -10.41 17.51
C VAL A 385 26.46 -8.89 17.64
N VAL A 386 26.01 -8.40 18.80
CA VAL A 386 25.85 -6.97 19.08
C VAL A 386 26.60 -6.66 20.37
N ASP A 387 27.64 -5.82 20.27
CA ASP A 387 28.20 -5.12 21.42
C ASP A 387 27.47 -3.76 21.50
N TRP A 388 26.85 -3.43 22.63
CA TRP A 388 26.16 -2.13 22.80
C TRP A 388 27.12 -0.98 23.13
N GLU A 389 28.24 -1.29 23.80
CA GLU A 389 29.23 -0.30 24.22
C GLU A 389 29.91 0.36 23.01
N GLY A 390 29.84 1.69 22.95
CA GLY A 390 30.39 2.45 21.82
C GLY A 390 29.69 2.21 20.47
N LEU A 391 28.52 1.57 20.43
CA LEU A 391 27.78 1.32 19.18
C LEU A 391 27.50 2.62 18.36
N PRO A 392 27.16 3.78 18.97
CA PRO A 392 27.01 5.04 18.23
C PRO A 392 28.29 5.50 17.50
N HIS A 393 29.48 5.17 18.02
CA HIS A 393 30.76 5.46 17.36
C HIS A 393 31.12 4.44 16.26
N ARG A 394 30.33 3.36 16.13
CA ARG A 394 30.40 2.35 15.06
C ARG A 394 29.29 2.53 14.01
N ILE A 395 28.60 3.67 14.03
CA ILE A 395 27.70 4.11 12.95
C ILE A 395 28.52 4.87 11.91
N LEU A 396 28.39 4.45 10.65
CA LEU A 396 29.11 4.99 9.50
C LEU A 396 28.11 5.44 8.44
N SER A 397 28.32 6.63 7.86
CA SER A 397 27.63 7.05 6.64
C SER A 397 28.31 6.41 5.43
N LEU A 398 27.53 5.86 4.49
CA LEU A 398 28.05 5.37 3.22
C LEU A 398 28.43 6.55 2.29
N PRO A 399 29.41 6.37 1.38
CA PRO A 399 29.82 7.40 0.40
C PRO A 399 28.80 7.58 -0.75
N ILE A 400 27.51 7.59 -0.40
CA ILE A 400 26.35 7.71 -1.30
C ILE A 400 25.80 9.13 -1.14
N LYS A 401 25.56 9.85 -2.26
CA LYS A 401 25.04 11.22 -2.18
C LYS A 401 23.64 11.24 -1.53
N PRO A 402 23.40 12.10 -0.51
CA PRO A 402 22.07 12.27 0.07
C PRO A 402 21.04 12.72 -0.97
N ALA A 403 19.85 12.13 -0.92
CA ALA A 403 18.75 12.40 -1.86
C ALA A 403 17.39 11.98 -1.26
N GLY A 404 16.31 12.03 -2.06
CA GLY A 404 15.04 11.36 -1.76
C GLY A 404 15.18 9.85 -1.83
N ILE A 405 15.84 9.24 -0.84
CA ILE A 405 16.07 7.79 -0.73
C ILE A 405 14.96 7.17 0.14
N SER A 406 14.45 6.02 -0.30
CA SER A 406 13.40 5.24 0.35
C SER A 406 13.45 3.76 -0.08
N ARG A 407 12.66 2.90 0.55
CA ARG A 407 12.57 1.45 0.29
C ARG A 407 13.93 0.76 0.38
N LEU A 408 14.64 0.94 1.49
CA LEU A 408 15.90 0.24 1.74
C LEU A 408 15.68 -1.28 1.90
N SER A 409 16.51 -2.10 1.27
CA SER A 409 16.44 -3.57 1.34
C SER A 409 17.82 -4.20 1.17
N ALA A 410 18.15 -5.20 1.98
CA ALA A 410 19.40 -5.94 1.89
C ALA A 410 19.26 -7.17 0.97
N GLY A 411 20.26 -7.43 0.13
CA GLY A 411 20.28 -8.56 -0.81
C GLY A 411 21.27 -9.65 -0.39
N ALA A 412 22.32 -9.81 -1.20
CA ALA A 412 23.51 -10.56 -0.78
C ALA A 412 24.27 -9.81 0.33
N ALA A 413 25.18 -10.51 1.04
CA ALA A 413 26.04 -9.88 2.04
C ALA A 413 26.89 -8.76 1.40
N GLY A 414 26.85 -7.57 2.00
CA GLY A 414 27.47 -6.37 1.45
C GLY A 414 26.73 -5.73 0.27
N GLN A 415 25.47 -6.09 -0.01
CA GLN A 415 24.67 -5.44 -1.06
C GLN A 415 23.35 -4.91 -0.52
N ILE A 416 23.09 -3.64 -0.83
CA ILE A 416 21.85 -2.94 -0.51
C ILE A 416 21.18 -2.42 -1.79
N TYR A 417 19.86 -2.38 -1.76
CA TYR A 417 18.99 -1.96 -2.84
C TYR A 417 18.05 -0.89 -2.28
N PHE A 418 17.84 0.19 -3.03
CA PHE A 418 17.02 1.31 -2.60
C PHE A 418 16.36 2.02 -3.79
N ARG A 419 15.30 2.75 -3.48
CA ARG A 419 14.55 3.60 -4.41
C ARG A 419 14.98 5.06 -4.25
N ARG A 420 15.45 5.69 -5.33
CA ARG A 420 15.91 7.09 -5.34
C ARG A 420 15.02 7.96 -6.23
N GLU A 421 14.46 9.02 -5.67
CA GLU A 421 13.74 10.07 -6.41
C GLU A 421 14.64 10.75 -7.46
N THR A 422 14.08 11.07 -8.62
CA THR A 422 14.79 11.67 -9.77
C THR A 422 14.16 13.02 -10.15
N GLY A 423 15.00 13.96 -10.58
CA GLY A 423 14.59 15.36 -10.76
C GLY A 423 14.59 16.18 -9.47
N ALA A 424 14.03 17.39 -9.54
CA ALA A 424 14.00 18.35 -8.43
C ALA A 424 12.61 18.50 -7.78
N VAL A 425 11.58 17.83 -8.31
CA VAL A 425 10.19 17.94 -7.83
C VAL A 425 9.87 16.79 -6.89
N ARG A 426 9.40 17.12 -5.69
CA ARG A 426 8.95 16.17 -4.66
C ARG A 426 7.86 15.25 -5.23
N GLY A 427 8.10 13.94 -5.23
CA GLY A 427 7.17 12.95 -5.79
C GLY A 427 7.27 12.74 -7.31
N GLY A 428 8.36 13.15 -7.96
CA GLY A 428 8.68 12.78 -9.35
C GLY A 428 8.99 11.29 -9.55
N ASP A 429 9.39 10.92 -10.78
CA ASP A 429 9.85 9.57 -11.12
C ASP A 429 10.94 9.08 -10.15
N THR A 430 10.98 7.79 -9.84
CA THR A 430 12.02 7.21 -8.97
C THR A 430 12.72 6.02 -9.64
N SER A 431 13.98 5.78 -9.28
CA SER A 431 14.86 4.76 -9.86
C SER A 431 15.21 3.66 -8.85
N LEU A 432 15.51 2.45 -9.34
CA LEU A 432 16.09 1.37 -8.55
C LEU A 432 17.61 1.43 -8.60
N VAL A 433 18.25 1.57 -7.44
CA VAL A 433 19.71 1.61 -7.30
C VAL A 433 20.18 0.47 -6.39
N ARG A 434 21.27 -0.18 -6.80
CA ARG A 434 22.07 -1.10 -5.97
C ARG A 434 23.34 -0.38 -5.52
N TYR A 435 23.77 -0.59 -4.30
CA TYR A 435 25.13 -0.28 -3.85
C TYR A 435 25.82 -1.56 -3.35
N ASP A 436 27.02 -1.81 -3.86
CA ASP A 436 27.89 -2.92 -3.46
C ASP A 436 28.99 -2.36 -2.53
N LEU A 437 28.93 -2.76 -1.26
CA LEU A 437 29.75 -2.26 -0.17
C LEU A 437 31.24 -2.59 -0.36
N ASN A 438 31.55 -3.75 -0.96
CA ASN A 438 32.93 -4.17 -1.19
C ASN A 438 33.56 -3.41 -2.36
N LYS A 439 32.77 -3.08 -3.39
CA LYS A 439 33.20 -2.27 -4.53
C LYS A 439 33.06 -0.76 -4.30
N ARG A 440 32.40 -0.37 -3.20
CA ARG A 440 32.03 1.01 -2.85
C ARG A 440 31.30 1.74 -4.00
N LYS A 441 30.49 1.00 -4.77
CA LYS A 441 29.96 1.44 -6.07
C LYS A 441 28.42 1.39 -6.11
N GLU A 442 27.83 2.43 -6.68
CA GLU A 442 26.41 2.47 -7.06
C GLU A 442 26.20 1.98 -8.51
N ASP A 443 25.11 1.25 -8.73
CA ASP A 443 24.61 0.81 -10.04
C ASP A 443 23.09 1.08 -10.12
N THR A 444 22.64 1.91 -11.07
CA THR A 444 21.20 2.05 -11.39
C THR A 444 20.75 0.85 -12.22
N LEU A 445 19.80 0.06 -11.70
CA LEU A 445 19.31 -1.16 -12.34
C LEU A 445 18.05 -0.92 -13.20
N LEU A 446 17.30 0.14 -12.87
CA LEU A 446 16.09 0.55 -13.59
C LEU A 446 15.79 2.03 -13.33
N ASP A 447 15.60 2.82 -14.40
CA ASP A 447 15.43 4.28 -14.29
C ASP A 447 14.06 4.73 -13.77
N LYS A 448 13.02 3.87 -13.90
CA LYS A 448 11.66 4.15 -13.44
C LYS A 448 11.08 2.97 -12.63
N LEU A 449 10.62 3.26 -11.42
CA LEU A 449 10.19 2.29 -10.42
C LEU A 449 9.11 2.92 -9.51
N ASP A 450 8.09 2.16 -9.15
CA ASP A 450 7.20 2.49 -8.03
C ASP A 450 7.56 1.71 -6.76
N GLN A 451 7.69 0.39 -6.92
CA GLN A 451 7.87 -0.61 -5.85
C GLN A 451 8.80 -1.74 -6.33
N PHE A 452 9.53 -2.36 -5.39
CA PHE A 452 10.28 -3.59 -5.64
C PHE A 452 10.27 -4.53 -4.42
N GLN A 453 10.58 -5.81 -4.64
CA GLN A 453 10.80 -6.82 -3.60
C GLN A 453 11.79 -7.88 -4.09
N LEU A 454 12.83 -8.18 -3.29
CA LEU A 454 13.82 -9.22 -3.57
C LEU A 454 13.31 -10.60 -3.14
N SER A 455 13.76 -11.67 -3.81
CA SER A 455 13.51 -13.05 -3.36
C SER A 455 14.38 -13.40 -2.14
N VAL A 456 13.91 -14.32 -1.30
CA VAL A 456 14.66 -14.77 -0.11
C VAL A 456 15.99 -15.42 -0.50
N ASP A 457 16.10 -16.05 -1.66
CA ASP A 457 17.37 -16.60 -2.19
C ASP A 457 18.29 -15.56 -2.85
N GLY A 458 17.84 -14.31 -2.99
CA GLY A 458 18.61 -13.19 -3.55
C GLY A 458 18.82 -13.23 -5.06
N LYS A 459 18.13 -14.12 -5.80
CA LYS A 459 18.33 -14.27 -7.25
C LYS A 459 17.31 -13.55 -8.12
N ARG A 460 16.17 -13.12 -7.56
CA ARG A 460 15.04 -12.55 -8.32
C ARG A 460 14.51 -11.29 -7.68
N ILE A 461 13.86 -10.48 -8.50
CA ILE A 461 13.24 -9.22 -8.08
C ILE A 461 11.87 -9.05 -8.74
N LEU A 462 10.85 -8.88 -7.91
CA LEU A 462 9.55 -8.37 -8.32
C LEU A 462 9.65 -6.84 -8.38
N VAL A 463 9.22 -6.23 -9.48
CA VAL A 463 9.14 -4.77 -9.64
C VAL A 463 7.77 -4.35 -10.17
N ARG A 464 7.33 -3.15 -9.81
CA ARG A 464 6.17 -2.47 -10.40
C ARG A 464 6.58 -1.14 -11.04
N VAL A 465 6.05 -0.88 -12.24
CA VAL A 465 6.15 0.39 -12.96
C VAL A 465 4.76 0.71 -13.52
N LYS A 466 4.11 1.74 -12.98
CA LYS A 466 2.66 2.01 -13.16
C LYS A 466 1.85 0.74 -12.85
N ASP A 467 0.93 0.33 -13.71
CA ASP A 467 0.13 -0.89 -13.51
C ASP A 467 0.85 -2.19 -13.94
N SER A 468 2.07 -2.08 -14.51
CA SER A 468 2.81 -3.24 -14.99
C SER A 468 3.72 -3.83 -13.90
N TRP A 469 3.58 -5.13 -13.65
CA TRP A 469 4.42 -5.91 -12.73
C TRP A 469 5.32 -6.88 -13.48
N SER A 470 6.57 -7.04 -13.06
CA SER A 470 7.54 -7.96 -13.68
C SER A 470 8.37 -8.70 -12.63
N LEU A 471 8.65 -9.99 -12.84
CA LEU A 471 9.43 -10.83 -11.92
C LEU A 471 10.75 -11.28 -12.57
N CYS A 472 11.71 -10.37 -12.57
CA CYS A 472 12.99 -10.52 -13.28
C CYS A 472 13.96 -11.43 -12.52
N GLU A 473 14.94 -12.01 -13.23
CA GLU A 473 16.19 -12.40 -12.57
C GLU A 473 16.91 -11.11 -12.11
N LEU A 474 17.61 -11.17 -10.99
CA LEU A 474 18.36 -10.03 -10.46
C LEU A 474 19.69 -9.90 -11.20
N ALA A 475 19.83 -8.84 -11.98
CA ALA A 475 20.97 -8.56 -12.83
C ALA A 475 21.26 -7.04 -12.90
N ASP A 476 22.38 -6.67 -13.53
CA ASP A 476 22.81 -5.27 -13.68
C ASP A 476 21.86 -4.41 -14.52
N LYS A 477 20.96 -5.03 -15.30
CA LYS A 477 19.80 -4.42 -15.95
C LYS A 477 18.63 -5.40 -15.93
N LEU A 478 17.41 -4.90 -15.72
CA LEU A 478 16.21 -5.73 -15.60
C LEU A 478 15.41 -5.80 -16.93
N ASP A 479 15.17 -7.01 -17.42
CA ASP A 479 14.30 -7.28 -18.58
C ASP A 479 12.84 -7.40 -18.13
N LEU A 480 12.13 -6.27 -18.13
CA LEU A 480 10.73 -6.19 -17.71
C LEU A 480 9.78 -6.90 -18.69
N ALA A 481 10.09 -6.89 -19.99
CA ALA A 481 9.19 -7.40 -21.03
C ALA A 481 9.13 -8.93 -21.00
N LYS A 482 10.28 -9.59 -20.88
CA LYS A 482 10.40 -11.06 -20.84
C LYS A 482 9.75 -11.70 -19.62
N PHE A 483 9.64 -10.97 -18.51
CA PHE A 483 9.13 -11.48 -17.25
C PHE A 483 7.93 -10.69 -16.70
N LYS A 484 7.14 -10.03 -17.58
CA LYS A 484 5.88 -9.36 -17.19
C LYS A 484 4.88 -10.41 -16.67
N LEU A 485 4.29 -10.15 -15.50
CA LEU A 485 3.27 -11.03 -14.91
C LEU A 485 1.90 -10.81 -15.58
N PRO A 486 1.13 -11.88 -15.88
CA PRO A 486 -0.09 -11.81 -16.67
C PRO A 486 -1.34 -11.38 -15.85
N PHE A 487 -1.23 -10.32 -15.03
CA PHE A 487 -2.38 -9.79 -14.27
C PHE A 487 -3.55 -9.35 -15.16
N ASP A 488 -3.28 -9.04 -16.43
CA ASP A 488 -4.28 -8.73 -17.47
C ASP A 488 -5.01 -9.97 -18.01
N GLN A 489 -4.75 -11.16 -17.44
CA GLN A 489 -5.42 -12.43 -17.74
C GLN A 489 -6.14 -13.02 -16.51
N ILE A 490 -5.60 -12.79 -15.31
CA ILE A 490 -6.17 -13.25 -14.02
C ILE A 490 -7.57 -12.65 -13.78
N GLN A 491 -8.49 -13.48 -13.30
CA GLN A 491 -9.88 -13.11 -13.02
C GLN A 491 -10.37 -13.72 -11.70
N VAL A 492 -10.89 -12.87 -10.81
CA VAL A 492 -11.52 -13.27 -9.55
C VAL A 492 -13.02 -13.07 -9.65
N ARG A 493 -13.81 -14.14 -9.43
CA ARG A 493 -15.27 -14.03 -9.35
C ARG A 493 -15.67 -13.46 -7.99
N PHE A 494 -16.46 -12.39 -8.00
CA PHE A 494 -17.08 -11.83 -6.79
C PHE A 494 -18.60 -11.77 -6.93
N ASP A 495 -19.29 -11.72 -5.80
CA ASP A 495 -20.72 -11.46 -5.69
C ASP A 495 -20.92 -10.08 -5.03
N PRO A 496 -21.44 -9.08 -5.75
CA PRO A 496 -21.62 -7.73 -5.21
C PRO A 496 -22.48 -7.69 -3.95
N ILE A 497 -23.51 -8.53 -3.82
CA ILE A 497 -24.38 -8.51 -2.65
C ILE A 497 -23.60 -9.00 -1.43
N VAL A 498 -22.82 -10.07 -1.58
CA VAL A 498 -21.98 -10.62 -0.51
C VAL A 498 -20.87 -9.62 -0.12
N GLU A 499 -20.16 -9.08 -1.11
CA GLU A 499 -19.07 -8.12 -0.91
C GLU A 499 -19.57 -6.81 -0.26
N TRP A 500 -20.73 -6.29 -0.67
CA TRP A 500 -21.28 -5.05 -0.10
C TRP A 500 -21.70 -5.21 1.37
N ASN A 501 -22.14 -6.40 1.79
CA ASN A 501 -22.38 -6.69 3.20
C ASN A 501 -21.07 -6.74 4.01
N GLN A 502 -20.00 -7.37 3.46
CA GLN A 502 -18.67 -7.35 4.08
C GLN A 502 -18.16 -5.91 4.23
N ILE A 503 -18.19 -5.13 3.16
CA ILE A 503 -17.67 -3.74 3.13
C ILE A 503 -18.38 -2.88 4.17
N PHE A 504 -19.71 -3.00 4.33
CA PHE A 504 -20.45 -2.27 5.36
C PHE A 504 -20.01 -2.66 6.78
N HIS A 505 -19.84 -3.95 7.04
CA HIS A 505 -19.42 -4.43 8.36
C HIS A 505 -17.95 -4.13 8.67
N GLU A 506 -17.06 -4.15 7.68
CA GLU A 506 -15.66 -3.73 7.86
C GLU A 506 -15.55 -2.22 8.06
N ALA A 507 -16.26 -1.43 7.25
CA ALA A 507 -16.41 0.01 7.45
C ALA A 507 -16.86 0.35 8.88
N TRP A 508 -17.81 -0.41 9.43
CA TRP A 508 -18.23 -0.27 10.82
C TRP A 508 -17.13 -0.67 11.83
N ARG A 509 -16.42 -1.80 11.63
CA ARG A 509 -15.29 -2.24 12.47
C ARG A 509 -14.16 -1.21 12.49
N ILE A 510 -13.73 -0.72 11.33
CA ILE A 510 -12.66 0.28 11.21
C ILE A 510 -12.94 1.53 12.07
N ASN A 511 -14.21 1.97 12.14
CA ASN A 511 -14.59 3.07 13.02
C ASN A 511 -14.55 2.66 14.50
N ARG A 512 -15.11 1.50 14.87
CA ARG A 512 -15.05 0.96 16.25
C ARG A 512 -13.61 0.87 16.77
N ASP A 513 -12.68 0.48 15.90
CA ASP A 513 -11.31 0.10 16.24
C ASP A 513 -10.28 1.23 16.05
N TYR A 514 -10.65 2.33 15.39
CA TYR A 514 -9.72 3.41 15.03
C TYR A 514 -10.24 4.83 15.19
N PHE A 515 -11.50 5.02 15.60
CA PHE A 515 -11.96 6.36 15.95
C PHE A 515 -11.23 6.88 17.20
N TYR A 516 -10.84 8.16 17.19
CA TYR A 516 -9.94 8.70 18.22
C TYR A 516 -10.59 8.82 19.61
N ASP A 517 -11.92 8.85 19.66
CA ASP A 517 -12.71 8.77 20.89
C ASP A 517 -13.32 7.37 21.02
N PRO A 518 -12.86 6.54 21.98
CA PRO A 518 -13.46 5.24 22.28
C PRO A 518 -14.94 5.32 22.71
N GLY A 519 -15.42 6.50 23.11
CA GLY A 519 -16.83 6.78 23.37
C GLY A 519 -17.68 7.04 22.13
N MET A 520 -17.09 7.07 20.92
CA MET A 520 -17.78 7.29 19.64
C MET A 520 -18.64 8.58 19.61
N HIS A 521 -18.18 9.63 20.30
CA HIS A 521 -18.92 10.87 20.58
C HIS A 521 -20.29 10.66 21.26
N GLY A 522 -20.48 9.53 21.95
CA GLY A 522 -21.73 9.15 22.61
C GLY A 522 -22.72 8.37 21.73
N ALA A 523 -22.37 8.07 20.47
CA ALA A 523 -23.20 7.23 19.61
C ALA A 523 -23.14 5.76 20.03
N ASP A 524 -24.30 5.09 20.16
CA ASP A 524 -24.38 3.63 20.29
C ASP A 524 -23.98 2.98 18.96
N TRP A 525 -22.67 2.79 18.79
CA TRP A 525 -22.09 2.30 17.54
C TRP A 525 -22.60 0.89 17.16
N PRO A 526 -22.76 -0.08 18.08
CA PRO A 526 -23.48 -1.33 17.82
C PRO A 526 -24.91 -1.13 17.29
N ALA A 527 -25.69 -0.22 17.88
CA ALA A 527 -27.03 0.09 17.38
C ALA A 527 -27.01 0.76 16.00
N MET A 528 -26.04 1.64 15.73
CA MET A 528 -25.88 2.25 14.39
C MET A 528 -25.60 1.19 13.31
N ARG A 529 -24.85 0.12 13.63
CA ARG A 529 -24.69 -1.02 12.71
C ARG A 529 -26.04 -1.63 12.34
N ALA A 530 -26.90 -1.88 13.33
CA ALA A 530 -28.22 -2.49 13.13
C ALA A 530 -29.18 -1.54 12.38
N LYS A 531 -29.18 -0.25 12.76
CA LYS A 531 -29.96 0.84 12.14
C LYS A 531 -29.72 0.91 10.63
N TYR A 532 -28.45 0.89 10.21
CA TYR A 532 -28.10 1.07 8.79
C TYR A 532 -27.94 -0.22 7.98
N ALA A 533 -27.69 -1.38 8.62
CA ALA A 533 -27.70 -2.68 7.94
C ALA A 533 -29.07 -3.00 7.30
N ALA A 534 -30.16 -2.42 7.82
CA ALA A 534 -31.51 -2.60 7.30
C ALA A 534 -31.67 -2.22 5.81
N PHE A 535 -30.82 -1.34 5.27
CA PHE A 535 -30.86 -0.94 3.85
C PHE A 535 -30.06 -1.84 2.91
N LEU A 536 -29.21 -2.74 3.42
CA LEU A 536 -28.34 -3.59 2.58
C LEU A 536 -29.09 -4.48 1.56
N PRO A 537 -30.31 -4.98 1.83
CA PRO A 537 -31.11 -5.68 0.82
C PRO A 537 -31.55 -4.80 -0.36
N ASP A 538 -31.67 -3.49 -0.16
CA ASP A 538 -32.21 -2.52 -1.15
C ASP A 538 -31.12 -1.87 -2.01
N VAL A 539 -29.85 -1.96 -1.61
CA VAL A 539 -28.68 -1.46 -2.37
C VAL A 539 -28.71 -1.99 -3.80
N ALA A 540 -28.76 -1.09 -4.79
CA ALA A 540 -28.86 -1.43 -6.21
C ALA A 540 -27.52 -1.26 -6.94
N VAL A 541 -26.78 -0.21 -6.61
CA VAL A 541 -25.45 0.12 -7.17
C VAL A 541 -24.41 0.40 -6.07
N ARG A 542 -23.12 0.36 -6.42
CA ARG A 542 -22.02 0.58 -5.44
C ARG A 542 -22.10 1.95 -4.74
N GLN A 543 -22.71 2.95 -5.37
CA GLN A 543 -22.92 4.29 -4.85
C GLN A 543 -24.01 4.36 -3.75
N ASP A 544 -24.97 3.43 -3.75
CA ASP A 544 -25.97 3.29 -2.69
C ASP A 544 -25.33 2.79 -1.39
N LEU A 545 -24.41 1.83 -1.50
CA LEU A 545 -23.60 1.39 -0.35
C LEU A 545 -22.79 2.56 0.23
N ASN A 546 -22.19 3.40 -0.62
CA ASN A 546 -21.55 4.63 -0.17
C ASN A 546 -22.54 5.60 0.50
N ARG A 547 -23.82 5.61 0.11
CA ARG A 547 -24.88 6.44 0.74
C ARG A 547 -25.25 5.92 2.13
N VAL A 548 -25.50 4.62 2.26
CA VAL A 548 -25.80 3.96 3.55
C VAL A 548 -24.63 4.11 4.52
N MET A 549 -23.39 3.92 4.06
CA MET A 549 -22.20 4.18 4.89
C MET A 549 -22.05 5.65 5.28
N ARG A 550 -22.31 6.62 4.38
CA ARG A 550 -22.32 8.06 4.73
C ARG A 550 -23.30 8.39 5.85
N TRP A 551 -24.50 7.81 5.82
CA TRP A 551 -25.48 8.00 6.90
C TRP A 551 -24.97 7.41 8.22
N MET A 552 -24.51 6.15 8.22
CA MET A 552 -23.92 5.52 9.41
C MET A 552 -22.74 6.31 9.98
N PHE A 553 -21.83 6.82 9.14
CA PHE A 553 -20.69 7.61 9.59
C PHE A 553 -21.09 9.01 10.12
N SER A 554 -22.19 9.60 9.63
CA SER A 554 -22.62 10.92 10.07
C SER A 554 -23.09 10.98 11.53
N GLU A 555 -23.49 9.83 12.10
CA GLU A 555 -23.81 9.67 13.53
C GLU A 555 -22.62 10.00 14.46
N LEU A 556 -21.38 9.93 13.94
CA LEU A 556 -20.16 10.30 14.69
C LEU A 556 -19.91 11.83 14.74
N ALA A 557 -20.74 12.64 14.08
CA ALA A 557 -20.71 14.11 14.12
C ALA A 557 -19.33 14.75 13.85
N VAL A 558 -18.47 14.10 13.06
CA VAL A 558 -17.04 14.42 12.94
C VAL A 558 -16.64 14.92 11.55
N GLY A 559 -15.79 15.94 11.51
CA GLY A 559 -15.17 16.43 10.28
C GLY A 559 -14.19 15.42 9.67
N HIS A 560 -13.84 15.62 8.39
CA HIS A 560 -12.90 14.77 7.64
C HIS A 560 -13.30 13.29 7.44
N HIS A 561 -14.44 12.84 7.97
CA HIS A 561 -15.02 11.55 7.58
C HIS A 561 -15.44 11.58 6.10
N ARG A 562 -14.88 10.69 5.28
CA ARG A 562 -15.05 10.68 3.81
C ARG A 562 -15.18 9.26 3.31
N VAL A 563 -16.09 9.04 2.37
CA VAL A 563 -16.23 7.76 1.66
C VAL A 563 -16.77 7.99 0.24
N GLY A 564 -16.28 7.20 -0.69
CA GLY A 564 -16.55 7.30 -2.12
C GLY A 564 -15.79 6.23 -2.91
N GLY A 565 -15.85 6.29 -4.24
CA GLY A 565 -15.24 5.28 -5.10
C GLY A 565 -15.86 3.89 -4.96
N GLY A 566 -15.08 2.88 -5.35
CA GLY A 566 -15.58 1.53 -5.63
C GLY A 566 -16.03 1.37 -7.08
N ASP A 567 -16.08 0.13 -7.56
CA ASP A 567 -16.41 -0.22 -8.95
C ASP A 567 -17.83 0.21 -9.34
N SER A 568 -17.98 0.83 -10.52
CA SER A 568 -19.24 0.89 -11.25
C SER A 568 -19.17 0.03 -12.52
N LEU A 569 -20.30 -0.25 -13.15
CA LEU A 569 -20.37 -0.82 -14.49
C LEU A 569 -20.33 0.23 -15.61
N ALA A 570 -20.43 1.52 -15.28
CA ALA A 570 -20.32 2.62 -16.24
C ALA A 570 -19.39 3.71 -15.69
N ASP A 571 -18.15 3.74 -16.18
CA ASP A 571 -17.27 4.89 -16.02
C ASP A 571 -17.64 5.93 -17.08
N ALA A 572 -17.94 7.16 -16.67
CA ALA A 572 -18.25 8.27 -17.57
C ALA A 572 -16.99 9.06 -17.91
N ASP A 573 -16.73 9.31 -19.20
CA ASP A 573 -15.58 10.08 -19.64
C ASP A 573 -15.64 11.52 -19.10
N SER A 574 -14.62 11.90 -18.33
CA SER A 574 -14.43 13.27 -17.86
C SER A 574 -13.86 14.11 -19.00
N ILE A 575 -14.72 14.77 -19.78
CA ILE A 575 -14.31 15.65 -20.89
C ILE A 575 -13.76 16.97 -20.31
N PRO A 576 -12.46 17.28 -20.44
CA PRO A 576 -11.90 18.53 -19.93
C PRO A 576 -12.29 19.71 -20.84
N GLY A 577 -12.95 20.73 -20.26
CA GLY A 577 -13.23 21.98 -20.95
C GLY A 577 -12.01 22.90 -21.00
N GLY A 578 -11.72 23.49 -22.15
CA GLY A 578 -10.67 24.51 -22.29
C GLY A 578 -11.08 25.84 -21.65
N LEU A 579 -10.30 26.33 -20.69
CA LEU A 579 -10.53 27.62 -20.03
C LEU A 579 -9.63 28.70 -20.65
N LEU A 580 -10.24 29.66 -21.36
CA LEU A 580 -9.51 30.76 -22.01
C LEU A 580 -9.15 31.92 -21.06
N GLY A 581 -9.60 31.88 -19.80
CA GLY A 581 -9.42 32.99 -18.85
C GLY A 581 -10.39 34.16 -19.11
N ALA A 582 -11.67 33.88 -19.36
CA ALA A 582 -12.69 34.91 -19.58
C ALA A 582 -14.06 34.54 -18.99
N ASP A 583 -14.81 35.56 -18.58
CA ASP A 583 -16.27 35.49 -18.40
C ASP A 583 -16.96 35.81 -19.74
N TYR A 584 -18.09 35.17 -20.01
CA TYR A 584 -18.87 35.36 -21.23
C TYR A 584 -20.29 35.84 -20.92
N GLU A 585 -20.92 36.48 -21.89
CA GLU A 585 -22.37 36.73 -21.92
C GLU A 585 -22.92 36.59 -23.34
N VAL A 586 -24.19 36.24 -23.49
CA VAL A 586 -24.85 36.18 -24.80
C VAL A 586 -25.42 37.56 -25.13
N ALA A 587 -24.93 38.16 -26.21
CA ALA A 587 -25.38 39.46 -26.71
C ALA A 587 -25.65 39.37 -28.21
N GLY A 588 -26.83 39.78 -28.66
CA GLY A 588 -27.20 39.72 -30.09
C GLY A 588 -27.21 38.32 -30.70
N GLY A 589 -27.29 37.26 -29.88
CA GLY A 589 -27.19 35.86 -30.32
C GLY A 589 -25.76 35.32 -30.42
N ARG A 590 -24.73 36.09 -30.05
CA ARG A 590 -23.31 35.67 -30.04
C ARG A 590 -22.72 35.70 -28.65
N TYR A 591 -21.63 34.96 -28.44
CA TYR A 591 -20.83 35.02 -27.22
C TYR A 591 -19.93 36.26 -27.20
N ARG A 592 -20.15 37.15 -26.22
CA ARG A 592 -19.30 38.32 -25.96
C ARG A 592 -18.39 38.04 -24.76
N PHE A 593 -17.12 38.41 -24.87
CA PHE A 593 -16.20 38.44 -23.73
C PHE A 593 -16.66 39.53 -22.76
N LYS A 594 -17.30 39.12 -21.67
CA LYS A 594 -17.77 40.04 -20.62
C LYS A 594 -16.60 40.60 -19.81
N LYS A 595 -15.59 39.77 -19.59
CA LYS A 595 -14.35 40.10 -18.90
C LYS A 595 -13.25 39.16 -19.38
N VAL A 596 -12.09 39.71 -19.74
CA VAL A 596 -10.86 38.94 -19.92
C VAL A 596 -10.06 39.05 -18.62
N TYR A 597 -9.55 37.93 -18.12
CA TYR A 597 -8.69 37.88 -16.93
C TYR A 597 -7.23 37.92 -17.37
N GLY A 598 -6.42 38.77 -16.75
CA GLY A 598 -4.97 38.75 -16.92
C GLY A 598 -4.35 37.54 -16.22
N GLY A 599 -3.38 36.91 -16.89
CA GLY A 599 -2.56 35.83 -16.32
C GLY A 599 -1.15 36.29 -15.96
N LEU A 600 -0.46 35.51 -15.13
CA LEU A 600 0.98 35.65 -14.94
C LEU A 600 1.67 34.86 -16.06
N ASN A 601 1.58 35.34 -17.31
CA ASN A 601 1.98 34.58 -18.51
C ASN A 601 3.51 34.31 -18.61
N TRP A 602 4.30 34.81 -17.67
CA TRP A 602 5.72 34.45 -17.46
C TRP A 602 5.91 33.22 -16.55
N ASN A 603 4.87 32.81 -15.82
CA ASN A 603 4.82 31.62 -14.98
C ASN A 603 4.18 30.47 -15.78
N PRO A 604 4.86 29.32 -15.96
CA PRO A 604 4.35 28.19 -16.75
C PRO A 604 2.96 27.69 -16.35
N ASP A 605 2.62 27.75 -15.06
CA ASP A 605 1.40 27.15 -14.50
C ASP A 605 0.21 28.13 -14.44
N LEU A 606 0.43 29.44 -14.68
CA LEU A 606 -0.56 30.51 -14.47
C LEU A 606 -0.86 31.31 -15.76
N ARG A 607 -0.91 30.59 -16.88
CA ARG A 607 -1.19 31.08 -18.24
C ARG A 607 -2.66 31.46 -18.43
N ALA A 608 -2.92 32.66 -18.93
CA ALA A 608 -4.21 33.11 -19.46
C ALA A 608 -4.09 33.35 -20.98
N PRO A 609 -4.59 32.43 -21.84
CA PRO A 609 -4.36 32.45 -23.28
C PRO A 609 -4.79 33.74 -24.00
N LEU A 610 -5.87 34.38 -23.55
CA LEU A 610 -6.39 35.60 -24.18
C LEU A 610 -5.57 36.87 -23.89
N THR A 611 -4.49 36.77 -23.11
CA THR A 611 -3.58 37.89 -22.79
C THR A 611 -2.12 37.56 -23.10
N GLU A 612 -1.85 36.59 -23.98
CA GLU A 612 -0.50 36.26 -24.43
C GLU A 612 0.07 37.33 -25.39
N PRO A 613 1.41 37.46 -25.49
CA PRO A 613 2.03 38.38 -26.44
C PRO A 613 1.56 38.11 -27.89
N GLY A 614 0.83 39.06 -28.48
CA GLY A 614 0.22 38.93 -29.80
C GLY A 614 -1.28 38.60 -29.80
N VAL A 615 -1.87 38.33 -28.63
CA VAL A 615 -3.32 38.11 -28.45
C VAL A 615 -3.93 39.33 -27.73
N ASP A 616 -4.51 40.24 -28.51
CA ASP A 616 -5.08 41.52 -28.04
C ASP A 616 -6.62 41.42 -27.91
N VAL A 617 -7.11 40.40 -27.20
CA VAL A 617 -8.56 40.15 -27.00
C VAL A 617 -9.08 40.93 -25.80
N ARG A 618 -10.20 41.63 -25.98
CA ARG A 618 -10.70 42.63 -25.02
C ARG A 618 -12.13 42.38 -24.59
N ALA A 619 -12.47 42.85 -23.39
CA ALA A 619 -13.84 42.83 -22.91
C ALA A 619 -14.74 43.70 -23.81
N GLY A 620 -15.88 43.16 -24.24
CA GLY A 620 -16.78 43.75 -25.22
C GLY A 620 -16.67 43.16 -26.63
N GLU A 621 -15.61 42.40 -26.94
CA GLU A 621 -15.43 41.73 -28.23
C GLU A 621 -16.17 40.38 -28.27
N PHE A 622 -16.38 39.84 -29.47
CA PHE A 622 -17.16 38.62 -29.70
C PHE A 622 -16.28 37.44 -30.10
N LEU A 623 -16.52 36.29 -29.46
CA LEU A 623 -15.99 35.01 -29.93
C LEU A 623 -16.90 34.51 -31.06
N LEU A 624 -16.44 34.66 -32.30
CA LEU A 624 -17.23 34.35 -33.50
C LEU A 624 -17.23 32.84 -33.82
N ALA A 625 -16.09 32.17 -33.64
CA ALA A 625 -15.92 30.77 -33.99
C ALA A 625 -14.86 30.08 -33.13
N VAL A 626 -14.97 28.76 -33.00
CA VAL A 626 -13.95 27.87 -32.41
C VAL A 626 -13.66 26.75 -33.42
N GLU A 627 -12.38 26.48 -33.71
CA GLU A 627 -11.93 25.54 -34.75
C GLU A 627 -12.54 25.79 -36.16
N GLY A 628 -13.00 27.03 -36.41
CA GLY A 628 -13.68 27.43 -37.64
C GLY A 628 -15.20 27.20 -37.64
N VAL A 629 -15.76 26.65 -36.57
CA VAL A 629 -17.22 26.49 -36.37
C VAL A 629 -17.79 27.75 -35.71
N ASP A 630 -18.74 28.38 -36.39
CA ASP A 630 -19.48 29.58 -35.96
C ASP A 630 -20.34 29.31 -34.71
N LEU A 631 -20.39 30.25 -33.75
CA LEU A 631 -21.02 30.08 -32.41
C LEU A 631 -22.28 30.93 -32.16
#